data_AF-A0A2R8B7H7-F1
#
_entry.id   AF-A0A2R8B7H7-F1
#
_cell.length_a   1.000
_cell.length_b   1.000
_cell.length_c   1.000
_cell.angle_alpha   90.00
_cell.angle_beta   90.00
_cell.angle_gamma   90.00
#
_symmetry.space_group_name_H-M   'P 1'
#
loop_
_entity.id
_entity.type
_entity.pdbx_description
1 polymer ?
#
loop_
_entity_poly.entity_id
_entity_poly.type
_entity_poly.pdbx_seq_one_letter_code
_entity_poly.pdbx_strand_id
1 'polypeptide(L)'
;MDYKDGLVTGFKPKFRSFDDDWERYMFAVVDLEEAGKITCTPGVPLYASHCGPGYDWLIDQYFEAGKRDEIEAYFTPSGETFYAPLTDSTLAVLERFRAMGEGARAVRIWRAHTCLMKGVFWFYVNERRKGFRYEPGIMNVSEAEQRASHEDFVGQIPEKKAILLKAMADFRALAAGEGGSASELARIDVDIAAIEAEERPKPVNKTDARKMTEDVFWELIDTGLGIETLGERLDLLPERLAQFKPSAIRAFDKILREMDARAYRTDVWALAYLLQGGCSDDAFDAFRGWLILQGRAVFEATLADPDGFDIALHHGSAGGMDALRDAAPIAYDMREGRAMPPAKSKLLKLAGPEVEEHDFPSMLPRIAAAVEAV
;
A
#
# COMPACT_ATOMS: atom_id res chain seq x y z
N MET A 1 24.68 -5.65 -25.01
CA MET A 1 23.34 -6.23 -25.25
C MET A 1 23.03 -6.19 -26.73
N ASP A 2 21.99 -6.90 -27.16
CA ASP A 2 21.48 -6.93 -28.53
C ASP A 2 19.94 -7.00 -28.48
N TYR A 3 19.22 -6.75 -29.58
CA TYR A 3 17.75 -6.76 -29.60
C TYR A 3 17.21 -7.87 -30.49
N LYS A 4 16.47 -8.83 -29.91
CA LYS A 4 15.89 -9.96 -30.65
C LYS A 4 14.51 -10.29 -30.12
N ASP A 5 13.60 -10.61 -31.04
CA ASP A 5 12.23 -11.03 -30.74
C ASP A 5 11.47 -10.05 -29.81
N GLY A 6 11.77 -8.75 -29.93
CA GLY A 6 11.16 -7.71 -29.10
C GLY A 6 11.83 -7.49 -27.73
N LEU A 7 12.95 -8.16 -27.46
CA LEU A 7 13.61 -8.16 -26.16
C LEU A 7 15.08 -7.71 -26.21
N VAL A 8 15.53 -7.06 -25.15
CA VAL A 8 16.94 -6.76 -24.90
C VAL A 8 17.65 -8.02 -24.41
N THR A 9 18.33 -8.70 -25.33
CA THR A 9 19.10 -9.91 -25.03
C THR A 9 20.33 -9.60 -24.16
N GLY A 10 20.53 -10.42 -23.13
CA GLY A 10 21.58 -10.26 -22.14
C GLY A 10 21.26 -9.28 -21.01
N PHE A 11 20.05 -8.67 -21.01
CA PHE A 11 19.55 -7.97 -19.83
C PHE A 11 19.35 -8.95 -18.67
N LYS A 12 19.73 -8.54 -17.47
CA LYS A 12 19.54 -9.32 -16.24
C LYS A 12 18.87 -8.43 -15.18
N PRO A 13 17.64 -8.76 -14.76
CA PRO A 13 17.00 -8.10 -13.63
C PRO A 13 17.87 -8.25 -12.38
N LYS A 14 17.93 -7.20 -11.56
CA LYS A 14 18.57 -7.24 -10.23
C LYS A 14 17.57 -7.58 -9.12
N PHE A 15 16.27 -7.48 -9.40
CA PHE A 15 15.20 -7.78 -8.46
C PHE A 15 15.24 -6.93 -7.18
N ARG A 16 15.71 -5.68 -7.29
CA ARG A 16 15.70 -4.71 -6.17
C ARG A 16 14.33 -4.05 -6.01
N SER A 17 13.71 -3.72 -7.15
CA SER A 17 12.38 -3.14 -7.28
C SER A 17 12.04 -3.16 -8.77
N PHE A 18 10.77 -3.36 -9.11
CA PHE A 18 10.35 -3.37 -10.50
C PHE A 18 10.70 -2.06 -11.23
N ASP A 19 10.50 -0.90 -10.59
CA ASP A 19 10.86 0.41 -11.15
C ASP A 19 12.34 0.51 -11.57
N ASP A 20 13.28 0.11 -10.71
CA ASP A 20 14.72 0.15 -11.02
C ASP A 20 15.09 -0.74 -12.21
N ASP A 21 14.56 -1.96 -12.26
CA ASP A 21 14.84 -2.85 -13.39
C ASP A 21 14.13 -2.38 -14.66
N TRP A 22 12.93 -1.81 -14.55
CA TRP A 22 12.21 -1.26 -15.69
C TRP A 22 12.93 -0.05 -16.28
N GLU A 23 13.37 0.88 -15.43
CA GLU A 23 14.17 2.04 -15.85
C GLU A 23 15.47 1.59 -16.53
N ARG A 24 16.18 0.63 -15.94
CA ARG A 24 17.38 0.06 -16.54
C ARG A 24 17.11 -0.65 -17.87
N TYR A 25 15.97 -1.32 -17.99
CA TYR A 25 15.57 -1.95 -19.25
C TYR A 25 15.32 -0.90 -20.33
N MET A 26 14.59 0.18 -19.98
CA MET A 26 14.37 1.31 -20.89
C MET A 26 15.68 1.97 -21.33
N PHE A 27 16.64 2.19 -20.41
CA PHE A 27 17.96 2.69 -20.78
C PHE A 27 18.73 1.74 -21.70
N ALA A 28 18.62 0.43 -21.50
CA ALA A 28 19.24 -0.53 -22.41
C ALA A 28 18.62 -0.47 -23.83
N VAL A 29 17.33 -0.16 -23.97
CA VAL A 29 16.70 0.10 -25.27
C VAL A 29 17.26 1.37 -25.90
N VAL A 30 17.43 2.45 -25.14
CA VAL A 30 18.05 3.70 -25.62
C VAL A 30 19.49 3.45 -26.10
N ASP A 31 20.31 2.76 -25.32
CA ASP A 31 21.69 2.41 -25.70
C ASP A 31 21.76 1.62 -27.01
N LEU A 32 20.77 0.77 -27.28
CA LEU A 32 20.69 -0.01 -28.53
C LEU A 32 20.31 0.87 -29.72
N GLU A 33 19.46 1.88 -29.52
CA GLU A 33 19.10 2.84 -30.57
C GLU A 33 20.31 3.74 -30.91
N GLU A 34 20.99 4.27 -29.90
CA GLU A 34 22.20 5.09 -30.08
C GLU A 34 23.33 4.29 -30.75
N ALA A 35 23.43 2.98 -30.47
CA ALA A 35 24.37 2.08 -31.13
C ALA A 35 23.94 1.65 -32.54
N GLY A 36 22.79 2.11 -33.04
CA GLY A 36 22.25 1.77 -34.37
C GLY A 36 21.80 0.31 -34.52
N LYS A 37 21.51 -0.38 -33.41
CA LYS A 37 21.07 -1.79 -33.39
C LYS A 37 19.56 -1.95 -33.50
N ILE A 38 18.81 -0.91 -33.11
CA ILE A 38 17.37 -0.78 -33.33
C ILE A 38 17.09 0.59 -33.93
N THR A 39 15.93 0.74 -34.58
CA THR A 39 15.57 2.01 -35.25
C THR A 39 14.21 2.49 -34.77
N CYS A 40 14.12 3.78 -34.47
CA CYS A 40 12.84 4.40 -34.17
C CYS A 40 12.03 4.58 -35.47
N THR A 41 10.77 4.15 -35.46
CA THR A 41 9.86 4.46 -36.58
C THR A 41 9.50 5.94 -36.50
N PRO A 42 9.58 6.72 -37.61
CA PRO A 42 9.21 8.13 -37.59
C PRO A 42 7.78 8.34 -37.06
N GLY A 43 7.63 9.19 -36.04
CA GLY A 43 6.34 9.50 -35.42
C GLY A 43 5.85 8.51 -34.36
N VAL A 44 6.60 7.43 -34.09
CA VAL A 44 6.29 6.48 -33.01
C VAL A 44 7.37 6.62 -31.94
N PRO A 45 7.02 6.88 -30.66
CA PRO A 45 8.02 6.92 -29.58
C PRO A 45 8.80 5.60 -29.48
N LEU A 46 10.10 5.70 -29.15
CA LEU A 46 10.98 4.53 -28.99
C LEU A 46 10.39 3.49 -28.02
N TYR A 47 9.88 3.94 -26.87
CA TYR A 47 9.28 3.05 -25.87
C TYR A 47 8.00 2.37 -26.38
N ALA A 48 7.15 3.09 -27.11
CA ALA A 48 5.92 2.52 -27.66
C ALA A 48 6.21 1.41 -28.70
N SER A 49 7.37 1.46 -29.36
CA SER A 49 7.76 0.49 -30.38
C SER A 49 8.63 -0.66 -29.86
N HIS A 50 9.40 -0.47 -28.79
CA HIS A 50 10.44 -1.42 -28.38
C HIS A 50 10.42 -1.84 -26.91
N CYS A 51 9.51 -1.30 -26.09
CA CYS A 51 9.46 -1.60 -24.66
C CYS A 51 8.29 -2.50 -24.26
N GLY A 52 7.20 -2.58 -25.03
CA GLY A 52 6.01 -3.39 -24.69
C GLY A 52 6.33 -4.85 -24.34
N PRO A 53 6.90 -5.65 -25.26
CA PRO A 53 7.26 -7.04 -24.96
C PRO A 53 8.28 -7.18 -23.83
N GLY A 54 9.18 -6.20 -23.69
CA GLY A 54 10.16 -6.15 -22.60
C GLY A 54 9.54 -5.95 -21.22
N TYR A 55 8.47 -5.15 -21.15
CA TYR A 55 7.71 -4.92 -19.94
C TYR A 55 7.03 -6.20 -19.44
N ASP A 56 6.30 -6.86 -20.35
CA ASP A 56 5.60 -8.12 -20.03
C ASP A 56 6.60 -9.21 -19.65
N TRP A 57 7.71 -9.32 -20.39
CA TRP A 57 8.80 -10.24 -20.05
C TRP A 57 9.38 -9.94 -18.66
N LEU A 58 9.61 -8.68 -18.30
CA LEU A 58 10.16 -8.34 -17.00
C LEU A 58 9.19 -8.70 -15.86
N ILE A 59 7.88 -8.51 -16.07
CA ILE A 59 6.84 -8.97 -15.14
C ILE A 59 6.92 -10.49 -14.96
N ASP A 60 7.04 -11.25 -16.06
CA ASP A 60 7.20 -12.70 -16.01
C ASP A 60 8.43 -13.11 -15.20
N GLN A 61 9.57 -12.44 -15.39
CA GLN A 61 10.79 -12.70 -14.62
C GLN A 61 10.58 -12.47 -13.12
N TYR A 62 9.85 -11.43 -12.72
CA TYR A 62 9.55 -11.18 -11.31
C TYR A 62 8.63 -12.25 -10.71
N PHE A 63 7.61 -12.70 -11.44
CA PHE A 63 6.76 -13.80 -10.98
C PHE A 63 7.53 -15.13 -10.88
N GLU A 64 8.38 -15.45 -11.85
CA GLU A 64 9.25 -16.64 -11.86
C GLU A 64 10.25 -16.62 -10.70
N ALA A 65 10.86 -15.47 -10.41
CA ALA A 65 11.78 -15.26 -9.28
C ALA A 65 11.06 -15.15 -7.92
N GLY A 66 9.73 -15.14 -7.93
CA GLY A 66 8.89 -15.05 -6.75
C GLY A 66 8.86 -13.72 -6.03
N LYS A 67 9.13 -12.64 -6.77
CA LYS A 67 9.18 -11.26 -6.32
C LYS A 67 7.80 -10.58 -6.31
N ARG A 68 6.86 -11.18 -5.57
CA ARG A 68 5.45 -10.74 -5.54
C ARG A 68 5.27 -9.41 -4.81
N ASP A 69 6.04 -9.16 -3.76
CA ASP A 69 5.99 -7.90 -3.01
C ASP A 69 6.45 -6.72 -3.87
N GLU A 70 7.49 -6.92 -4.69
CA GLU A 70 7.97 -5.89 -5.61
C GLU A 70 6.99 -5.63 -6.76
N ILE A 71 6.29 -6.65 -7.26
CA ILE A 71 5.20 -6.48 -8.23
C ILE A 71 4.07 -5.70 -7.59
N GLU A 72 3.59 -6.12 -6.41
CA GLU A 72 2.50 -5.43 -5.74
C GLU A 72 2.82 -3.97 -5.44
N ALA A 73 4.02 -3.70 -4.91
CA ALA A 73 4.47 -2.34 -4.61
C ALA A 73 4.44 -1.43 -5.85
N TYR A 74 4.86 -1.95 -7.00
CA TYR A 74 4.88 -1.22 -8.25
C TYR A 74 3.47 -0.96 -8.82
N PHE A 75 2.56 -1.94 -8.74
CA PHE A 75 1.19 -1.78 -9.20
C PHE A 75 0.27 -1.07 -8.20
N THR A 76 0.70 -0.89 -6.95
CA THR A 76 -0.01 -0.12 -5.93
C THR A 76 0.25 1.37 -6.15
N PRO A 77 -0.76 2.15 -6.57
CA PRO A 77 -0.53 3.55 -6.91
C PRO A 77 -0.27 4.40 -5.65
N SER A 78 0.76 5.25 -5.70
CA SER A 78 1.25 6.02 -4.54
C SER A 78 1.37 7.55 -4.78
N GLY A 79 0.76 8.08 -5.84
CA GLY A 79 0.88 9.49 -6.27
C GLY A 79 -0.38 10.35 -6.09
N GLU A 80 -0.21 11.68 -6.16
CA GLU A 80 -1.24 12.68 -5.77
C GLU A 80 -2.39 12.86 -6.78
N THR A 81 -2.22 12.42 -8.03
CA THR A 81 -3.23 12.61 -9.09
C THR A 81 -3.21 11.47 -10.09
N PHE A 82 -4.06 10.47 -9.85
CA PHE A 82 -4.35 9.43 -10.84
C PHE A 82 -5.87 9.29 -10.98
N TYR A 83 -6.37 9.42 -12.22
CA TYR A 83 -7.79 9.29 -12.53
C TYR A 83 -8.01 8.63 -13.89
N ALA A 84 -7.79 7.33 -13.94
CA ALA A 84 -8.07 6.51 -15.11
C ALA A 84 -8.51 5.12 -14.64
N PRO A 85 -9.22 4.34 -15.47
CA PRO A 85 -9.38 2.91 -15.21
C PRO A 85 -8.02 2.21 -15.07
N LEU A 86 -8.00 1.08 -14.36
CA LEU A 86 -6.87 0.17 -14.44
C LEU A 86 -6.64 -0.26 -15.90
N THR A 87 -5.37 -0.32 -16.29
CA THR A 87 -4.98 -0.79 -17.63
C THR A 87 -5.15 -2.30 -17.72
N ASP A 88 -5.32 -2.83 -18.93
CA ASP A 88 -5.41 -4.27 -19.18
C ASP A 88 -4.19 -5.02 -18.63
N SER A 89 -3.00 -4.42 -18.74
CA SER A 89 -1.77 -4.97 -18.17
C SER A 89 -1.84 -5.08 -16.65
N THR A 90 -2.37 -4.05 -15.96
CA THR A 90 -2.56 -4.13 -14.51
C THR A 90 -3.57 -5.20 -14.15
N LEU A 91 -4.72 -5.24 -14.85
CA LEU A 91 -5.75 -6.26 -14.62
C LEU A 91 -5.21 -7.68 -14.81
N ALA A 92 -4.37 -7.92 -15.83
CA ALA A 92 -3.73 -9.21 -16.06
C ALA A 92 -2.82 -9.62 -14.89
N VAL A 93 -2.09 -8.69 -14.31
CA VAL A 93 -1.27 -8.93 -13.11
C VAL A 93 -2.15 -9.27 -11.89
N LEU A 94 -3.26 -8.56 -11.71
CA LEU A 94 -4.20 -8.84 -10.62
C LEU A 94 -4.83 -10.23 -10.77
N GLU A 95 -5.28 -10.59 -11.97
CA GLU A 95 -5.79 -11.95 -12.24
C GLU A 95 -4.74 -13.03 -12.02
N ARG A 96 -3.46 -12.74 -12.31
CA ARG A 96 -2.38 -13.68 -12.01
C ARG A 96 -2.19 -13.88 -10.51
N PHE A 97 -2.25 -12.82 -9.69
CA PHE A 97 -2.25 -12.97 -8.22
C PHE A 97 -3.41 -13.85 -7.75
N ARG A 98 -4.63 -13.60 -8.26
CA ARG A 98 -5.83 -14.37 -7.91
C ARG A 98 -5.69 -15.85 -8.28
N ALA A 99 -5.20 -16.15 -9.49
CA ALA A 99 -4.97 -17.52 -9.95
C ALA A 99 -3.95 -18.29 -9.10
N MET A 100 -3.04 -17.59 -8.42
CA MET A 100 -2.06 -18.16 -7.48
C MET A 100 -2.58 -18.24 -6.04
N GLY A 101 -3.82 -17.81 -5.75
CA GLY A 101 -4.36 -17.74 -4.40
C GLY A 101 -3.91 -16.52 -3.59
N GLU A 102 -3.28 -15.53 -4.24
CA GLU A 102 -2.79 -14.29 -3.63
C GLU A 102 -3.77 -13.11 -3.84
N GLY A 103 -5.07 -13.39 -3.90
CA GLY A 103 -6.11 -12.40 -4.19
C GLY A 103 -6.15 -11.20 -3.25
N ALA A 104 -5.67 -11.35 -2.01
CA ALA A 104 -5.53 -10.24 -1.07
C ALA A 104 -4.66 -9.09 -1.61
N ARG A 105 -3.61 -9.40 -2.40
CA ARG A 105 -2.78 -8.39 -3.07
C ARG A 105 -3.58 -7.60 -4.10
N ALA A 106 -4.40 -8.29 -4.87
CA ALA A 106 -5.28 -7.67 -5.85
C ALA A 106 -6.31 -6.74 -5.19
N VAL A 107 -6.86 -7.14 -4.04
CA VAL A 107 -7.76 -6.30 -3.23
C VAL A 107 -7.06 -5.01 -2.78
N ARG A 108 -5.81 -5.09 -2.29
CA ARG A 108 -5.04 -3.92 -1.85
C ARG A 108 -4.72 -2.95 -2.98
N ILE A 109 -4.28 -3.46 -4.14
CA ILE A 109 -4.02 -2.62 -5.32
C ILE A 109 -5.30 -1.90 -5.77
N TRP A 110 -6.43 -2.61 -5.87
CA TRP A 110 -7.72 -2.00 -6.22
C TRP A 110 -8.19 -0.97 -5.18
N ARG A 111 -8.00 -1.25 -3.89
CA ARG A 111 -8.36 -0.31 -2.81
C ARG A 111 -7.56 0.99 -2.92
N ALA A 112 -6.25 0.89 -3.10
CA ALA A 112 -5.39 2.05 -3.28
C ALA A 112 -5.78 2.86 -4.52
N HIS A 113 -6.03 2.17 -5.63
CA HIS A 113 -6.46 2.79 -6.89
C HIS A 113 -7.79 3.54 -6.76
N THR A 114 -8.82 2.89 -6.25
CA THR A 114 -10.13 3.51 -6.04
C THR A 114 -10.09 4.64 -5.02
N CYS A 115 -9.24 4.55 -3.98
CA CYS A 115 -9.00 5.63 -3.03
C CYS A 115 -8.47 6.91 -3.72
N LEU A 116 -7.49 6.79 -4.61
CA LEU A 116 -6.96 7.94 -5.36
C LEU A 116 -8.02 8.55 -6.27
N MET A 117 -8.76 7.70 -6.99
CA MET A 117 -9.85 8.17 -7.86
C MET A 117 -10.93 8.91 -7.05
N LYS A 118 -11.38 8.36 -5.92
CA LYS A 118 -12.32 9.03 -5.01
C LYS A 118 -11.79 10.40 -4.58
N GLY A 119 -10.52 10.51 -4.22
CA GLY A 119 -9.89 11.78 -3.82
C GLY A 119 -10.01 12.87 -4.89
N VAL A 120 -9.70 12.53 -6.15
CA VAL A 120 -9.84 13.45 -7.30
C VAL A 120 -11.32 13.77 -7.55
N PHE A 121 -12.21 12.79 -7.53
CA PHE A 121 -13.64 13.01 -7.75
C PHE A 121 -14.24 13.99 -6.71
N TRP A 122 -13.92 13.79 -5.44
CA TRP A 122 -14.40 14.66 -4.37
C TRP A 122 -13.81 16.07 -4.45
N PHE A 123 -12.58 16.23 -4.94
CA PHE A 123 -12.01 17.54 -5.24
C PHE A 123 -12.89 18.29 -6.25
N TYR A 124 -13.26 17.65 -7.37
CA TYR A 124 -14.13 18.26 -8.39
C TYR A 124 -15.51 18.63 -7.83
N VAL A 125 -16.16 17.71 -7.11
CA VAL A 125 -17.47 17.97 -6.48
C VAL A 125 -17.40 19.14 -5.48
N ASN A 126 -16.30 19.24 -4.73
CA ASN A 126 -16.09 20.32 -3.77
C ASN A 126 -15.85 21.67 -4.45
N GLU A 127 -15.05 21.72 -5.53
CA GLU A 127 -14.88 22.96 -6.30
C GLU A 127 -16.20 23.44 -6.90
N ARG A 128 -17.01 22.54 -7.49
CA ARG A 128 -18.37 22.89 -7.96
C ARG A 128 -19.24 23.48 -6.84
N ARG A 129 -19.14 22.95 -5.62
CA ARG A 129 -19.90 23.45 -4.45
C ARG A 129 -19.42 24.82 -3.98
N LYS A 130 -18.12 25.11 -4.04
CA LYS A 130 -17.56 26.43 -3.68
C LYS A 130 -18.04 27.53 -4.63
N GLY A 131 -18.26 27.16 -5.90
CA GLY A 131 -18.62 28.07 -6.97
C GLY A 131 -17.44 28.92 -7.46
N PHE A 132 -17.59 29.50 -8.65
CA PHE A 132 -16.55 30.32 -9.26
C PHE A 132 -16.25 31.59 -8.45
N ARG A 133 -14.96 31.88 -8.26
CA ARG A 133 -14.46 33.14 -7.71
C ARG A 133 -13.32 33.64 -8.59
N TYR A 134 -13.40 34.90 -9.00
CA TYR A 134 -12.34 35.53 -9.79
C TYR A 134 -11.14 35.85 -8.90
N GLU A 135 -9.95 35.43 -9.33
CA GLU A 135 -8.69 35.70 -8.64
C GLU A 135 -7.78 36.56 -9.53
N PRO A 136 -7.70 37.88 -9.28
CA PRO A 136 -6.91 38.78 -10.12
C PRO A 136 -5.41 38.48 -10.01
N GLY A 137 -4.71 38.44 -11.14
CA GLY A 137 -3.25 38.24 -11.21
C GLY A 137 -2.80 36.78 -11.33
N ILE A 138 -3.71 35.81 -11.24
CA ILE A 138 -3.38 34.40 -11.57
C ILE A 138 -3.16 34.27 -13.07
N MET A 139 -1.95 33.85 -13.46
CA MET A 139 -1.51 33.53 -14.83
C MET A 139 -1.83 34.61 -15.90
N ASN A 140 -2.11 35.86 -15.49
CA ASN A 140 -2.54 36.95 -16.36
C ASN A 140 -3.77 36.62 -17.25
N VAL A 141 -4.64 35.71 -16.81
CA VAL A 141 -5.88 35.36 -17.51
C VAL A 141 -7.05 36.25 -17.06
N SER A 142 -7.93 36.60 -18.01
CA SER A 142 -9.12 37.41 -17.75
C SER A 142 -10.14 36.67 -16.89
N GLU A 143 -11.08 37.40 -16.28
CA GLU A 143 -12.19 36.79 -15.53
C GLU A 143 -13.00 35.81 -16.39
N ALA A 144 -13.25 36.16 -17.66
CA ALA A 144 -14.00 35.32 -18.59
C ALA A 144 -13.28 33.99 -18.86
N GLU A 145 -11.96 34.00 -19.02
CA GLU A 145 -11.15 32.80 -19.21
C GLU A 145 -11.08 31.93 -17.95
N GLN A 146 -10.95 32.55 -16.77
CA GLN A 146 -11.00 31.81 -15.50
C GLN A 146 -12.37 31.16 -15.29
N ARG A 147 -13.45 31.87 -15.63
CA ARG A 147 -14.82 31.36 -15.53
C ARG A 147 -15.04 30.18 -16.47
N ALA A 148 -14.64 30.31 -17.74
CA ALA A 148 -14.73 29.22 -18.71
C ALA A 148 -13.92 28.00 -18.26
N SER A 149 -12.70 28.21 -17.74
CA SER A 149 -11.87 27.12 -17.21
C SER A 149 -12.51 26.41 -16.02
N HIS A 150 -13.15 27.17 -15.11
CA HIS A 150 -13.90 26.59 -14.00
C HIS A 150 -15.14 25.83 -14.49
N GLU A 151 -15.89 26.35 -15.46
CA GLU A 151 -17.05 25.68 -16.07
C GLU A 151 -16.64 24.36 -16.75
N ASP A 152 -15.56 24.36 -17.53
CA ASP A 152 -14.97 23.15 -18.13
C ASP A 152 -14.51 22.15 -17.07
N PHE A 153 -13.91 22.64 -15.98
CA PHE A 153 -13.45 21.81 -14.87
C PHE A 153 -14.63 21.10 -14.18
N VAL A 154 -15.66 21.84 -13.75
CA VAL A 154 -16.83 21.23 -13.08
C VAL A 154 -17.71 20.43 -14.04
N GLY A 155 -17.68 20.77 -15.33
CA GLY A 155 -18.38 20.05 -16.40
C GLY A 155 -17.91 18.60 -16.59
N GLN A 156 -16.70 18.26 -16.14
CA GLN A 156 -16.16 16.89 -16.19
C GLN A 156 -16.76 15.94 -15.14
N ILE A 157 -17.49 16.44 -14.14
CA ILE A 157 -17.99 15.63 -13.01
C ILE A 157 -18.83 14.42 -13.46
N PRO A 158 -19.79 14.53 -14.40
CA PRO A 158 -20.61 13.39 -14.82
C PRO A 158 -19.80 12.25 -15.43
N GLU A 159 -18.83 12.56 -16.29
CA GLU A 159 -17.94 11.56 -16.90
C GLU A 159 -17.06 10.91 -15.84
N LYS A 160 -16.45 11.73 -14.97
CA LYS A 160 -15.64 11.24 -13.85
C LYS A 160 -16.46 10.31 -12.97
N LYS A 161 -17.67 10.71 -12.58
CA LYS A 161 -18.59 9.89 -11.77
C LYS A 161 -18.83 8.52 -12.41
N ALA A 162 -19.13 8.47 -13.70
CA ALA A 162 -19.37 7.21 -14.40
C ALA A 162 -18.15 6.28 -14.37
N ILE A 163 -16.95 6.82 -14.62
CA ILE A 163 -15.69 6.08 -14.56
C ILE A 163 -15.43 5.53 -13.16
N LEU A 164 -15.60 6.36 -12.12
CA LEU A 164 -15.37 5.95 -10.74
C LEU A 164 -16.40 4.92 -10.27
N LEU A 165 -17.68 5.09 -10.59
CA LEU A 165 -18.71 4.10 -10.22
C LEU A 165 -18.43 2.73 -10.83
N LYS A 166 -17.98 2.70 -12.10
CA LYS A 166 -17.54 1.45 -12.71
C LYS A 166 -16.36 0.83 -11.95
N ALA A 167 -15.32 1.61 -11.67
CA ALA A 167 -14.15 1.14 -10.93
C ALA A 167 -14.51 0.63 -9.51
N MET A 168 -15.43 1.31 -8.82
CA MET A 168 -15.92 0.89 -7.51
C MET A 168 -16.74 -0.40 -7.58
N ALA A 169 -17.57 -0.59 -8.62
CA ALA A 169 -18.32 -1.82 -8.84
C ALA A 169 -17.39 -3.00 -9.14
N ASP A 170 -16.37 -2.78 -9.98
CA ASP A 170 -15.35 -3.78 -10.29
C ASP A 170 -14.55 -4.16 -9.03
N PHE A 171 -14.13 -3.17 -8.23
CA PHE A 171 -13.47 -3.40 -6.94
C PHE A 171 -14.36 -4.19 -5.97
N ARG A 172 -15.63 -3.81 -5.83
CA ARG A 172 -16.59 -4.51 -4.97
C ARG A 172 -16.75 -5.97 -5.38
N ALA A 173 -16.86 -6.24 -6.68
CA ALA A 173 -16.98 -7.59 -7.21
C ALA A 173 -15.73 -8.43 -6.94
N LEU A 174 -14.54 -7.83 -7.12
CA LEU A 174 -13.27 -8.47 -6.80
C LEU A 174 -13.14 -8.76 -5.30
N ALA A 175 -13.41 -7.79 -4.42
CA ALA A 175 -13.37 -7.99 -2.97
C ALA A 175 -14.30 -9.12 -2.53
N ALA A 176 -15.52 -9.20 -3.08
CA ALA A 176 -16.44 -10.30 -2.80
C ALA A 176 -15.93 -11.66 -3.31
N GLY A 177 -15.31 -11.68 -4.50
CA GLY A 177 -14.71 -12.88 -5.08
C GLY A 177 -13.54 -13.43 -4.27
N GLU A 178 -12.79 -12.55 -3.59
CA GLU A 178 -11.64 -12.91 -2.76
C GLU A 178 -11.99 -13.10 -1.27
N GLY A 179 -13.28 -13.23 -0.93
CA GLY A 179 -13.72 -13.53 0.44
C GLY A 179 -13.73 -12.33 1.39
N GLY A 180 -13.83 -11.10 0.86
CA GLY A 180 -13.95 -9.87 1.64
C GLY A 180 -15.07 -9.96 2.67
N SER A 181 -14.80 -9.41 3.86
CA SER A 181 -15.72 -9.50 5.00
C SER A 181 -17.01 -8.71 4.74
N ALA A 182 -18.09 -9.05 5.46
CA ALA A 182 -19.36 -8.35 5.33
C ALA A 182 -19.22 -6.84 5.64
N SER A 183 -18.34 -6.49 6.59
CA SER A 183 -18.02 -5.10 6.92
C SER A 183 -17.23 -4.43 5.78
N GLU A 184 -16.26 -5.11 5.18
CA GLU A 184 -15.52 -4.57 4.03
C GLU A 184 -16.45 -4.27 2.85
N LEU A 185 -17.29 -5.22 2.45
CA LEU A 185 -18.23 -5.02 1.34
C LEU A 185 -19.23 -3.91 1.62
N ALA A 186 -19.74 -3.82 2.86
CA ALA A 186 -20.63 -2.75 3.26
C ALA A 186 -19.97 -1.35 3.19
N ARG A 187 -18.67 -1.24 3.50
CA ARG A 187 -17.93 0.04 3.35
C ARG A 187 -17.83 0.45 1.88
N ILE A 188 -17.55 -0.49 0.99
CA ILE A 188 -17.49 -0.24 -0.46
C ILE A 188 -18.88 0.21 -0.97
N ASP A 189 -19.96 -0.43 -0.50
CA ASP A 189 -21.34 -0.05 -0.82
C ASP A 189 -21.69 1.36 -0.36
N VAL A 190 -21.24 1.76 0.84
CA VAL A 190 -21.42 3.12 1.34
C VAL A 190 -20.69 4.14 0.47
N ASP A 191 -19.46 3.84 0.03
CA ASP A 191 -18.72 4.71 -0.88
C ASP A 191 -19.42 4.84 -2.24
N ILE A 192 -19.90 3.73 -2.82
CA ILE A 192 -20.68 3.75 -4.08
C ILE A 192 -21.90 4.66 -3.94
N ALA A 193 -22.71 4.45 -2.90
CA ALA A 193 -23.90 5.26 -2.65
C ALA A 193 -23.56 6.75 -2.45
N ALA A 194 -22.45 7.06 -1.77
CA ALA A 194 -21.96 8.42 -1.60
C ALA A 194 -21.62 9.07 -2.95
N ILE A 195 -20.89 8.35 -3.82
CA ILE A 195 -20.51 8.81 -5.16
C ILE A 195 -21.76 9.04 -6.01
N GLU A 196 -22.74 8.11 -5.98
CA GLU A 196 -24.02 8.24 -6.68
C GLU A 196 -24.80 9.47 -6.25
N ALA A 197 -24.89 9.72 -4.94
CA ALA A 197 -25.54 10.91 -4.40
C ALA A 197 -24.71 12.20 -4.59
N GLU A 198 -23.43 12.08 -4.98
CA GLU A 198 -22.43 13.16 -4.89
C GLU A 198 -22.37 13.77 -3.48
N GLU A 199 -22.75 13.00 -2.46
CA GLU A 199 -22.85 13.39 -1.06
C GLU A 199 -21.97 12.49 -0.21
N ARG A 200 -20.89 13.09 0.30
CA ARG A 200 -20.02 12.40 1.22
C ARG A 200 -20.69 12.30 2.60
N PRO A 201 -20.81 11.10 3.20
CA PRO A 201 -21.23 10.96 4.59
C PRO A 201 -20.34 11.83 5.48
N LYS A 202 -20.97 12.65 6.32
CA LYS A 202 -20.25 13.35 7.39
C LYS A 202 -20.05 12.36 8.53
N PRO A 203 -18.89 12.33 9.19
CA PRO A 203 -18.71 11.53 10.39
C PRO A 203 -19.81 11.85 11.39
N VAL A 204 -20.68 10.88 11.70
CA VAL A 204 -21.88 11.06 12.53
C VAL A 204 -21.51 11.24 14.01
N ASN A 205 -20.37 10.69 14.41
CA ASN A 205 -19.93 10.70 15.79
C ASN A 205 -19.13 11.96 16.15
N LYS A 206 -19.35 12.43 17.39
CA LYS A 206 -18.52 13.47 18.00
C LYS A 206 -17.06 13.03 17.89
N THR A 207 -16.24 13.92 17.37
CA THR A 207 -14.83 13.63 17.12
C THR A 207 -14.13 13.38 18.44
N ASP A 208 -13.39 12.29 18.55
CA ASP A 208 -12.49 12.07 19.66
C ASP A 208 -11.43 13.18 19.64
N ALA A 209 -11.40 13.96 20.73
CA ALA A 209 -10.53 15.10 20.88
C ALA A 209 -9.18 14.74 21.51
N ARG A 210 -8.99 13.48 21.96
CA ARG A 210 -7.73 13.00 22.52
C ARG A 210 -6.61 13.19 21.50
N LYS A 211 -5.45 13.62 22.01
CA LYS A 211 -4.21 13.63 21.22
C LYS A 211 -3.77 12.18 21.06
N MET A 212 -3.37 11.79 19.85
CA MET A 212 -2.75 10.50 19.62
C MET A 212 -1.38 10.46 20.31
N THR A 213 -1.33 9.77 21.44
CA THR A 213 -0.12 9.46 22.21
C THR A 213 0.18 7.97 22.06
N GLU A 214 1.36 7.52 22.50
CA GLU A 214 1.68 6.08 22.48
C GLU A 214 0.65 5.27 23.29
N ASP A 215 0.16 5.79 24.43
CA ASP A 215 -0.89 5.12 25.22
C ASP A 215 -2.21 4.96 24.44
N VAL A 216 -2.63 6.00 23.70
CA VAL A 216 -3.86 5.94 22.88
C VAL A 216 -3.66 5.05 21.66
N PHE A 217 -2.47 5.04 21.07
CA PHE A 217 -2.11 4.11 19.99
C PHE A 217 -2.26 2.65 20.48
N TRP A 218 -1.66 2.33 21.63
CA TRP A 218 -1.74 1.00 22.21
C TRP A 218 -3.16 0.65 22.63
N GLU A 219 -3.95 1.57 23.18
CA GLU A 219 -5.38 1.35 23.45
C GLU A 219 -6.13 0.90 22.19
N LEU A 220 -5.88 1.56 21.05
CA LEU A 220 -6.52 1.22 19.77
C LEU A 220 -6.07 -0.14 19.22
N ILE A 221 -4.77 -0.45 19.32
CA ILE A 221 -4.23 -1.75 18.94
C ILE A 221 -4.80 -2.84 19.86
N ASP A 222 -4.74 -2.64 21.17
CA ASP A 222 -5.12 -3.62 22.18
C ASP A 222 -6.63 -3.88 22.22
N THR A 223 -7.44 -2.99 21.63
CA THR A 223 -8.90 -3.18 21.54
C THR A 223 -9.21 -4.47 20.78
N GLY A 224 -9.95 -5.37 21.44
CA GLY A 224 -10.35 -6.67 20.91
C GLY A 224 -9.38 -7.81 21.21
N LEU A 225 -8.25 -7.57 21.87
CA LEU A 225 -7.33 -8.64 22.28
C LEU A 225 -8.06 -9.72 23.10
N GLY A 226 -7.87 -10.99 22.72
CA GLY A 226 -8.47 -12.15 23.39
C GLY A 226 -9.98 -12.32 23.17
N ILE A 227 -10.62 -11.45 22.39
CA ILE A 227 -12.06 -11.46 22.10
C ILE A 227 -12.31 -11.57 20.59
N GLU A 228 -11.58 -10.78 19.80
CA GLU A 228 -11.65 -10.69 18.35
C GLU A 228 -10.43 -11.39 17.73
N THR A 229 -10.62 -11.97 16.54
CA THR A 229 -9.51 -12.47 15.73
C THR A 229 -8.62 -11.32 15.26
N LEU A 230 -7.39 -11.64 14.85
CA LEU A 230 -6.46 -10.66 14.28
C LEU A 230 -7.07 -9.92 13.07
N GLY A 231 -7.77 -10.67 12.20
CA GLY A 231 -8.45 -10.13 11.02
C GLY A 231 -9.56 -9.15 11.40
N GLU A 232 -10.43 -9.51 12.35
CA GLU A 232 -11.50 -8.63 12.82
C GLU A 232 -10.97 -7.33 13.44
N ARG A 233 -9.88 -7.42 14.23
CA ARG A 233 -9.24 -6.24 14.83
C ARG A 233 -8.71 -5.29 13.76
N LEU A 234 -8.06 -5.83 12.73
CA LEU A 234 -7.56 -5.05 11.60
C LEU A 234 -8.70 -4.44 10.78
N ASP A 235 -9.79 -5.19 10.55
CA ASP A 235 -10.97 -4.71 9.82
C ASP A 235 -11.68 -3.55 10.52
N LEU A 236 -11.69 -3.52 11.86
CA LEU A 236 -12.36 -2.50 12.67
C LEU A 236 -11.45 -1.30 13.01
N LEU A 237 -10.13 -1.45 12.92
CA LEU A 237 -9.18 -0.40 13.27
C LEU A 237 -9.40 0.92 12.48
N PRO A 238 -9.67 0.92 11.16
CA PRO A 238 -9.94 2.15 10.42
C PRO A 238 -11.18 2.89 10.95
N GLU A 239 -12.24 2.16 11.31
CA GLU A 239 -13.49 2.74 11.85
C GLU A 239 -13.26 3.38 13.22
N ARG A 240 -12.46 2.72 14.08
CA ARG A 240 -12.05 3.25 15.39
C ARG A 240 -11.21 4.53 15.19
N LEU A 241 -10.26 4.51 14.26
CA LEU A 241 -9.41 5.67 13.94
C LEU A 241 -10.17 6.84 13.32
N ALA A 242 -11.16 6.58 12.47
CA ALA A 242 -11.97 7.61 11.80
C ALA A 242 -12.78 8.48 12.79
N GLN A 243 -12.90 8.04 14.06
CA GLN A 243 -13.50 8.83 15.12
C GLN A 243 -12.59 10.00 15.58
N PHE A 244 -11.28 9.92 15.34
CA PHE A 244 -10.31 10.93 15.75
C PHE A 244 -10.21 12.11 14.76
N LYS A 245 -9.59 13.20 15.22
CA LYS A 245 -9.22 14.32 14.33
C LYS A 245 -8.20 13.86 13.27
N PRO A 246 -8.18 14.47 12.07
CA PRO A 246 -7.22 14.12 11.01
C PRO A 246 -5.74 14.20 11.43
N SER A 247 -5.41 15.14 12.32
CA SER A 247 -4.06 15.26 12.88
C SER A 247 -3.69 14.09 13.80
N ALA A 248 -4.66 13.53 14.52
CA ALA A 248 -4.47 12.36 15.37
C ALA A 248 -4.36 11.07 14.54
N ILE A 249 -5.14 10.95 13.46
CA ILE A 249 -5.00 9.83 12.49
C ILE A 249 -3.59 9.82 11.87
N ARG A 250 -3.08 10.97 11.41
CA ARG A 250 -1.69 11.05 10.92
C ARG A 250 -0.64 10.75 12.01
N ALA A 251 -0.94 11.13 13.26
CA ALA A 251 -0.05 10.82 14.37
C ALA A 251 -0.07 9.33 14.73
N PHE A 252 -1.16 8.60 14.46
CA PHE A 252 -1.20 7.15 14.58
C PHE A 252 -0.24 6.51 13.57
N ASP A 253 -0.32 6.88 12.29
CA ASP A 253 0.64 6.42 11.25
C ASP A 253 2.09 6.71 11.67
N LYS A 254 2.35 7.88 12.24
CA LYS A 254 3.67 8.24 12.77
C LYS A 254 4.13 7.29 13.90
N ILE A 255 3.28 7.05 14.90
CA ILE A 255 3.62 6.18 16.03
C ILE A 255 3.79 4.73 15.57
N LEU A 256 2.96 4.26 14.62
CA LEU A 256 3.11 2.95 13.99
C LEU A 256 4.50 2.80 13.37
N ARG A 257 4.95 3.78 12.58
CA ARG A 257 6.30 3.78 12.00
C ARG A 257 7.40 3.80 13.06
N GLU A 258 7.18 4.50 14.17
CA GLU A 258 8.11 4.53 15.31
C GLU A 258 8.19 3.16 16.01
N MET A 259 7.07 2.45 16.19
CA MET A 259 7.05 1.09 16.73
C MET A 259 7.71 0.10 15.78
N ASP A 260 7.39 0.20 14.49
CA ASP A 260 7.98 -0.63 13.45
C ASP A 260 9.51 -0.48 13.40
N ALA A 261 9.99 0.77 13.50
CA ALA A 261 11.42 1.08 13.60
C ALA A 261 12.07 0.55 14.89
N ARG A 262 11.37 0.59 16.04
CA ARG A 262 11.87 0.04 17.32
C ARG A 262 12.06 -1.47 17.26
N ALA A 263 11.22 -2.17 16.50
CA ALA A 263 11.31 -3.60 16.31
C ALA A 263 12.30 -4.04 15.21
N TYR A 264 12.83 -3.09 14.43
CA TYR A 264 13.82 -3.38 13.38
C TYR A 264 15.23 -3.56 13.96
N ARG A 265 15.42 -4.67 14.69
CA ARG A 265 16.66 -5.03 15.40
C ARG A 265 17.15 -6.43 15.02
N THR A 266 18.46 -6.66 15.07
CA THR A 266 19.07 -7.98 14.78
C THR A 266 18.56 -9.07 15.72
N ASP A 267 18.31 -8.77 16.99
CA ASP A 267 17.80 -9.74 17.96
C ASP A 267 16.34 -10.11 17.77
N VAL A 268 15.52 -9.16 17.35
CA VAL A 268 14.13 -9.43 16.94
C VAL A 268 14.12 -10.19 15.60
N TRP A 269 15.07 -9.94 14.70
CA TRP A 269 15.24 -10.72 13.47
C TRP A 269 15.59 -12.17 13.79
N ALA A 270 16.57 -12.40 14.66
CA ALA A 270 16.94 -13.74 15.10
C ALA A 270 15.75 -14.47 15.73
N LEU A 271 14.95 -13.78 16.55
CA LEU A 271 13.71 -14.33 17.12
C LEU A 271 12.74 -14.75 16.01
N ALA A 272 12.46 -13.85 15.06
CA ALA A 272 11.58 -14.13 13.92
C ALA A 272 12.08 -15.33 13.10
N TYR A 273 13.39 -15.42 12.87
CA TYR A 273 14.04 -16.50 12.13
C TYR A 273 13.88 -17.85 12.81
N LEU A 274 14.16 -17.92 14.12
CA LEU A 274 14.06 -19.17 14.88
C LEU A 274 12.61 -19.64 14.99
N LEU A 275 11.65 -18.74 15.22
CA LEU A 275 10.23 -19.10 15.31
C LEU A 275 9.64 -19.58 13.98
N GLN A 276 10.19 -19.15 12.85
CA GLN A 276 9.66 -19.43 11.51
C GLN A 276 10.50 -20.45 10.72
N GLY A 277 11.64 -20.90 11.25
CA GLY A 277 12.57 -21.80 10.55
C GLY A 277 13.30 -21.14 9.37
N GLY A 278 13.49 -19.82 9.45
CA GLY A 278 14.01 -18.96 8.38
C GLY A 278 13.24 -17.63 8.33
N CYS A 279 13.87 -16.55 7.84
CA CYS A 279 13.21 -15.25 7.73
C CYS A 279 13.88 -14.40 6.65
N SER A 280 13.12 -14.01 5.61
CA SER A 280 13.52 -12.97 4.67
C SER A 280 13.24 -11.57 5.23
N ASP A 281 13.67 -10.51 4.53
CA ASP A 281 13.29 -9.13 4.84
C ASP A 281 11.76 -8.95 4.92
N ASP A 282 11.01 -9.52 3.96
CA ASP A 282 9.54 -9.41 3.91
C ASP A 282 8.87 -10.19 5.04
N ALA A 283 9.38 -11.39 5.35
CA ALA A 283 8.91 -12.17 6.50
C ALA A 283 9.21 -11.44 7.82
N PHE A 284 10.33 -10.71 7.90
CA PHE A 284 10.66 -9.93 9.07
C PHE A 284 9.76 -8.69 9.21
N ASP A 285 9.40 -8.05 8.10
CA ASP A 285 8.42 -6.97 8.07
C ASP A 285 7.04 -7.44 8.56
N ALA A 286 6.58 -8.60 8.05
CA ALA A 286 5.35 -9.24 8.50
C ALA A 286 5.38 -9.59 10.00
N PHE A 287 6.51 -10.11 10.49
CA PHE A 287 6.70 -10.42 11.91
C PHE A 287 6.62 -9.19 12.80
N ARG A 288 7.22 -8.06 12.40
CA ARG A 288 7.16 -6.81 13.18
C ARG A 288 5.72 -6.27 13.27
N GLY A 289 4.97 -6.31 12.16
CA GLY A 289 3.54 -5.95 12.18
C GLY A 289 2.72 -6.87 13.09
N TRP A 290 2.95 -8.18 13.00
CA TRP A 290 2.32 -9.16 13.88
C TRP A 290 2.64 -8.92 15.36
N LEU A 291 3.91 -8.62 15.69
CA LEU A 291 4.36 -8.36 17.05
C LEU A 291 3.68 -7.13 17.65
N ILE A 292 3.51 -6.06 16.86
CA ILE A 292 2.74 -4.88 17.27
C ILE A 292 1.28 -5.29 17.55
N LEU A 293 0.69 -6.14 16.72
CA LEU A 293 -0.69 -6.59 16.89
C LEU A 293 -0.90 -7.54 18.07
N GLN A 294 0.15 -8.10 18.68
CA GLN A 294 0.05 -8.80 19.97
C GLN A 294 -0.19 -7.84 21.15
N GLY A 295 -0.12 -6.53 20.90
CA GLY A 295 -0.40 -5.49 21.85
C GLY A 295 0.80 -5.08 22.68
N ARG A 296 0.61 -4.02 23.46
CA ARG A 296 1.71 -3.32 24.12
C ARG A 296 2.55 -4.22 25.01
N ALA A 297 1.90 -5.04 25.84
CA ALA A 297 2.57 -5.85 26.85
C ALA A 297 3.53 -6.86 26.20
N VAL A 298 3.08 -7.55 25.15
CA VAL A 298 3.90 -8.52 24.41
C VAL A 298 5.00 -7.78 23.64
N PHE A 299 4.65 -6.71 22.93
CA PHE A 299 5.63 -5.93 22.16
C PHE A 299 6.77 -5.41 23.03
N GLU A 300 6.47 -4.75 24.15
CA GLU A 300 7.48 -4.20 25.06
C GLU A 300 8.30 -5.29 25.74
N ALA A 301 7.67 -6.39 26.18
CA ALA A 301 8.38 -7.53 26.78
C ALA A 301 9.36 -8.18 25.80
N THR A 302 8.94 -8.41 24.56
CA THR A 302 9.79 -8.98 23.50
C THR A 302 10.97 -8.07 23.18
N LEU A 303 10.79 -6.75 23.11
CA LEU A 303 11.91 -5.85 22.86
C LEU A 303 12.89 -5.74 24.05
N ALA A 304 12.42 -6.00 25.26
CA ALA A 304 13.24 -6.00 26.47
C ALA A 304 14.07 -7.29 26.61
N ASP A 305 13.48 -8.43 26.29
CA ASP A 305 14.11 -9.75 26.36
C ASP A 305 13.62 -10.67 25.21
N PRO A 306 14.20 -10.55 23.99
CA PRO A 306 13.81 -11.40 22.86
C PRO A 306 13.98 -12.90 23.13
N ASP A 307 14.99 -13.27 23.94
CA ASP A 307 15.26 -14.67 24.31
C ASP A 307 14.27 -15.20 25.36
N GLY A 308 13.48 -14.32 25.97
CA GLY A 308 12.42 -14.65 26.92
C GLY A 308 11.03 -14.76 26.29
N PHE A 309 10.93 -14.69 24.96
CA PHE A 309 9.65 -14.74 24.25
C PHE A 309 8.92 -16.07 24.51
N ASP A 310 7.64 -15.98 24.86
CA ASP A 310 6.79 -17.15 25.03
C ASP A 310 6.35 -17.70 23.66
N ILE A 311 6.97 -18.81 23.24
CA ILE A 311 6.70 -19.43 21.93
C ILE A 311 5.24 -19.84 21.75
N ALA A 312 4.48 -20.02 22.85
CA ALA A 312 3.05 -20.29 22.79
C ALA A 312 2.23 -19.07 22.32
N LEU A 313 2.80 -17.87 22.24
CA LEU A 313 2.10 -16.73 21.63
C LEU A 313 2.20 -16.76 20.10
N HIS A 314 3.18 -17.46 19.53
CA HIS A 314 3.36 -17.55 18.09
C HIS A 314 2.58 -18.74 17.52
N HIS A 315 1.36 -18.45 17.05
CA HIS A 315 0.47 -19.43 16.44
C HIS A 315 0.05 -18.97 15.04
N GLY A 316 0.26 -19.83 14.04
CA GLY A 316 -0.06 -19.53 12.65
C GLY A 316 1.01 -18.68 11.96
N SER A 317 0.65 -18.08 10.82
CA SER A 317 1.55 -17.20 10.07
C SER A 317 1.58 -15.79 10.69
N ALA A 318 2.77 -15.25 10.91
CA ALA A 318 2.94 -13.83 11.14
C ALA A 318 2.46 -13.03 9.91
N GLY A 319 1.85 -11.86 10.14
CA GLY A 319 1.29 -11.03 9.08
C GLY A 319 0.48 -9.85 9.61
N GLY A 320 -0.23 -9.18 8.71
CA GLY A 320 -1.10 -8.05 9.03
C GLY A 320 -0.43 -6.68 8.97
N MET A 321 0.86 -6.60 8.63
CA MET A 321 1.57 -5.32 8.52
C MET A 321 0.95 -4.39 7.46
N ASP A 322 0.54 -4.93 6.31
CA ASP A 322 -0.11 -4.14 5.26
C ASP A 322 -1.44 -3.54 5.73
N ALA A 323 -2.32 -4.37 6.30
CA ALA A 323 -3.61 -3.92 6.83
C ALA A 323 -3.43 -2.90 7.97
N LEU A 324 -2.38 -3.07 8.78
CA LEU A 324 -2.04 -2.14 9.85
C LEU A 324 -1.55 -0.79 9.30
N ARG A 325 -0.70 -0.80 8.27
CA ARG A 325 -0.23 0.41 7.56
C ARG A 325 -1.36 1.10 6.80
N ASP A 326 -2.32 0.36 6.27
CA ASP A 326 -3.50 0.87 5.57
C ASP A 326 -4.51 1.54 6.51
N ALA A 327 -4.51 1.21 7.79
CA ALA A 327 -5.56 1.63 8.71
C ALA A 327 -5.69 3.15 8.84
N ALA A 328 -4.57 3.88 8.94
CA ALA A 328 -4.58 5.34 9.02
C ALA A 328 -4.97 6.02 7.70
N PRO A 329 -4.40 5.65 6.53
CA PRO A 329 -4.88 6.12 5.22
C PRO A 329 -6.39 5.91 5.02
N ILE A 330 -6.91 4.71 5.31
CA ILE A 330 -8.34 4.40 5.20
C ILE A 330 -9.15 5.29 6.14
N ALA A 331 -8.77 5.35 7.42
CA ALA A 331 -9.45 6.19 8.41
C ALA A 331 -9.44 7.68 8.02
N TYR A 332 -8.34 8.17 7.44
CA TYR A 332 -8.21 9.53 6.98
C TYR A 332 -9.14 9.83 5.80
N ASP A 333 -9.22 8.92 4.83
CA ASP A 333 -10.18 9.01 3.73
C ASP A 333 -11.61 9.01 4.30
N MET A 334 -11.96 8.06 5.16
CA MET A 334 -13.28 8.03 5.83
C MET A 334 -13.60 9.38 6.51
N ARG A 335 -12.59 10.02 7.13
CA ARG A 335 -12.74 11.26 7.89
C ARG A 335 -12.84 12.53 7.04
N GLU A 336 -11.95 12.68 6.07
CA GLU A 336 -11.69 13.94 5.37
C GLU A 336 -12.17 13.93 3.91
N GLY A 337 -12.51 12.76 3.41
CA GLY A 337 -11.63 12.19 2.40
C GLY A 337 -11.33 12.98 1.14
N ARG A 338 -10.16 13.55 1.26
CA ARG A 338 -9.11 13.23 0.32
C ARG A 338 -8.25 12.09 0.88
N ALA A 339 -7.35 11.58 0.05
CA ALA A 339 -6.24 10.76 0.48
C ALA A 339 -5.43 11.46 1.61
N MET A 340 -4.88 10.65 2.51
CA MET A 340 -3.92 11.14 3.49
C MET A 340 -2.64 11.57 2.77
N PRO A 341 -2.10 12.78 3.04
CA PRO A 341 -0.79 13.15 2.51
C PRO A 341 0.27 12.14 2.94
N PRO A 342 1.16 11.68 2.05
CA PRO A 342 2.17 10.69 2.38
C PRO A 342 3.13 11.23 3.45
N ALA A 343 3.50 10.37 4.40
CA ALA A 343 4.54 10.69 5.36
C ALA A 343 5.92 10.56 4.71
N LYS A 344 6.83 11.51 4.99
CA LYS A 344 8.24 11.35 4.61
C LYS A 344 8.84 10.22 5.45
N SER A 345 9.12 9.09 4.81
CA SER A 345 9.83 7.98 5.45
C SER A 345 11.34 8.14 5.32
N LYS A 346 12.08 7.69 6.33
CA LYS A 346 13.52 7.48 6.24
C LYS A 346 13.77 5.99 6.05
N LEU A 347 14.76 5.64 5.25
CA LEU A 347 15.27 4.27 5.20
C LEU A 347 15.69 3.85 6.61
N LEU A 348 15.08 2.78 7.11
CA LEU A 348 15.46 2.17 8.37
C LEU A 348 16.81 1.48 8.20
N LYS A 349 17.59 1.43 9.28
CA LYS A 349 18.82 0.64 9.37
C LYS A 349 18.61 -0.38 10.48
N LEU A 350 18.97 -1.63 10.21
CA LEU A 350 18.85 -2.70 11.18
C LEU A 350 19.71 -2.33 12.40
N ALA A 351 19.08 -2.28 13.58
CA ALA A 351 19.75 -1.91 14.80
C ALA A 351 20.32 -3.15 15.51
N GLY A 352 21.61 -3.10 15.86
CA GLY A 352 22.28 -4.19 16.56
C GLY A 352 23.58 -4.60 15.87
N PRO A 353 24.26 -5.63 16.39
CA PRO A 353 25.42 -6.20 15.74
C PRO A 353 25.02 -6.85 14.41
N GLU A 354 25.95 -6.90 13.47
CA GLU A 354 25.84 -7.74 12.28
C GLU A 354 26.19 -9.17 12.71
N VAL A 355 25.23 -10.07 12.57
CA VAL A 355 25.31 -11.46 13.02
C VAL A 355 24.82 -12.33 11.89
N GLU A 356 25.60 -13.35 11.54
CA GLU A 356 25.23 -14.31 10.51
C GLU A 356 24.09 -15.20 11.02
N GLU A 357 23.19 -15.62 10.14
CA GLU A 357 21.98 -16.35 10.53
C GLU A 357 22.28 -17.65 11.29
N HIS A 358 23.40 -18.31 10.98
CA HIS A 358 23.83 -19.53 11.65
C HIS A 358 24.22 -19.33 13.13
N ASP A 359 24.46 -18.08 13.54
CA ASP A 359 24.77 -17.70 14.92
C ASP A 359 23.54 -17.28 15.72
N PHE A 360 22.36 -17.16 15.10
CA PHE A 360 21.11 -16.80 15.79
C PHE A 360 20.75 -17.73 16.96
N PRO A 361 20.89 -19.07 16.88
CA PRO A 361 20.65 -19.95 18.02
C PRO A 361 21.55 -19.64 19.23
N SER A 362 22.79 -19.21 18.99
CA SER A 362 23.71 -18.80 20.06
C SER A 362 23.33 -17.46 20.69
N MET A 363 22.69 -16.59 19.91
CA MET A 363 22.23 -15.28 20.38
C MET A 363 20.95 -15.39 21.23
N LEU A 364 20.06 -16.34 20.90
CA LEU A 364 18.80 -16.61 21.60
C LEU A 364 18.69 -18.09 22.03
N PRO A 365 19.52 -18.53 23.00
CA PRO A 365 19.64 -19.94 23.36
C PRO A 365 18.37 -20.53 24.00
N ARG A 366 17.57 -19.75 24.71
CA ARG A 366 16.31 -20.25 25.31
C ARG A 366 15.26 -20.46 24.22
N ILE A 367 15.18 -19.55 23.25
CA ILE A 367 14.27 -19.71 22.10
C ILE A 367 14.68 -20.89 21.24
N ALA A 368 15.97 -21.03 20.92
CA ALA A 368 16.47 -22.16 20.15
C ALA A 368 16.10 -23.50 20.80
N ALA A 369 16.33 -23.64 22.11
CA ALA A 369 15.95 -24.84 22.86
C ALA A 369 14.44 -25.08 22.91
N ALA A 370 13.63 -24.01 22.98
CA ALA A 370 12.18 -24.13 23.02
C ALA A 370 11.59 -24.56 21.67
N VAL A 371 12.14 -24.07 20.55
CA VAL A 371 11.70 -24.44 19.20
C VAL A 371 12.08 -25.88 18.84
N GLU A 372 13.27 -26.35 19.25
CA GLU A 372 13.67 -27.76 19.05
C GLU A 372 12.81 -28.78 19.81
N ALA A 373 12.10 -28.34 20.86
CA ALA A 373 11.29 -29.20 21.72
C ALA A 373 9.85 -29.40 21.24
N VAL A 374 9.42 -28.66 20.20
CA VAL A 374 8.08 -28.71 19.59
C VAL A 374 8.15 -29.47 18.27
#